data_AF-A0A6L3GMB3-F1
#
_entry.id   AF-A0A6L3GMB3-F1
#
_cell.length_a   1.000
_cell.length_b   1.000
_cell.length_c   1.000
_cell.angle_alpha   90.00
_cell.angle_beta   90.00
_cell.angle_gamma   90.00
#
_symmetry.space_group_name_H-M   'P 1'
#
loop_
_entity.id
_entity.type
_entity.pdbx_description
1 polymer ?
#
loop_
_entity_poly.entity_id
_entity_poly.type
_entity_poly.pdbx_seq_one_letter_code
_entity_poly.pdbx_strand_id
1 'polypeptide(L)'
;MKMLLYFFARYLLAPLFVAIMIFVLTGIKKIKSKLSLKKLIIFVLLASIAVALPGLFGFLKNEYVWGGLTFTILSYILLGTLFCKLSTSDLFGAIGIGNSRTAIILTLTTICVLGGWCYYLLFELISKLPYSLWNTTNILWFAIPYLIMYSRTLFLDIPHPIYTPWELSYGTFDRKY
;
A
#
# COMPACT_ATOMS: atom_id res chain seq x y z
N MET A 1 -34.20 2.50 6.61
CA MET A 1 -33.15 1.70 5.93
C MET A 1 -32.09 2.53 5.20
N LYS A 2 -32.44 3.44 4.28
CA LYS A 2 -31.44 4.22 3.50
C LYS A 2 -30.42 4.98 4.36
N MET A 3 -30.85 5.65 5.42
CA MET A 3 -29.96 6.39 6.33
C MET A 3 -28.95 5.48 7.05
N LEU A 4 -29.39 4.30 7.50
CA LEU A 4 -28.55 3.32 8.19
C LEU A 4 -27.54 2.68 7.22
N LEU A 5 -27.96 2.41 5.99
CA LEU A 5 -27.11 1.89 4.93
C LEU A 5 -26.05 2.91 4.49
N TYR A 6 -26.41 4.19 4.45
CA TYR A 6 -25.49 5.29 4.20
C TYR A 6 -24.46 5.44 5.32
N PHE A 7 -24.90 5.40 6.58
CA PHE A 7 -24.00 5.45 7.74
C PHE A 7 -23.03 4.26 7.74
N PHE A 8 -23.53 3.05 7.47
CA PHE A 8 -22.70 1.85 7.39
C PHE A 8 -21.65 1.96 6.28
N ALA A 9 -22.06 2.34 5.06
CA ALA A 9 -21.17 2.47 3.93
C ALA A 9 -20.09 3.56 4.16
N ARG A 10 -20.48 4.67 4.77
CA ARG A 10 -19.61 5.84 4.95
C ARG A 10 -18.64 5.68 6.12
N TYR A 11 -19.05 5.10 7.24
CA TYR A 11 -18.25 5.10 8.47
C TYR A 11 -17.79 3.72 8.94
N LEU A 12 -18.51 2.64 8.59
CA LEU A 12 -18.26 1.32 9.16
C LEU A 12 -17.54 0.37 8.20
N LEU A 13 -17.73 0.56 6.89
CA LEU A 13 -17.21 -0.35 5.86
C LEU A 13 -15.68 -0.47 5.88
N ALA A 14 -14.96 0.64 5.92
CA ALA A 14 -13.50 0.63 5.91
C ALA A 14 -12.87 0.05 7.20
N PRO A 15 -13.31 0.43 8.41
CA PRO A 15 -12.86 -0.24 9.64
C PRO A 15 -13.13 -1.75 9.67
N LEU A 16 -14.30 -2.17 9.18
CA LEU A 16 -14.66 -3.59 9.11
C LEU A 16 -13.78 -4.33 8.09
N PHE A 17 -13.51 -3.73 6.93
CA PHE A 17 -12.59 -4.29 5.95
C PHE A 17 -11.17 -4.44 6.49
N VAL A 18 -10.69 -3.46 7.25
CA VAL A 18 -9.37 -3.50 7.90
C VAL A 18 -9.30 -4.63 8.92
N ALA A 19 -10.34 -4.83 9.72
CA ALA A 19 -10.42 -5.96 10.66
C ALA A 19 -10.33 -7.30 9.93
N ILE A 20 -11.03 -7.46 8.81
CA ILE A 20 -10.96 -8.66 7.96
C ILE A 20 -9.54 -8.86 7.41
N MET A 21 -8.91 -7.80 6.89
CA MET A 21 -7.55 -7.90 6.32
C MET A 21 -6.50 -8.27 7.36
N ILE A 22 -6.59 -7.70 8.57
CA ILE A 22 -5.71 -8.08 9.68
C ILE A 22 -5.95 -9.54 10.08
N PHE A 23 -7.22 -9.97 10.14
CA PHE A 23 -7.54 -11.37 10.41
C PHE A 23 -6.93 -12.31 9.37
N VAL A 24 -7.04 -11.99 8.07
CA VAL A 24 -6.40 -12.75 6.99
C VAL A 24 -4.88 -12.80 7.18
N LEU A 25 -4.25 -11.67 7.54
CA LEU A 25 -2.80 -11.60 7.79
C LEU A 25 -2.36 -12.53 8.92
N THR A 26 -3.15 -12.60 10.00
CA THR A 26 -2.89 -13.50 11.15
C THR A 26 -3.14 -14.98 10.83
N GLY A 27 -3.99 -15.28 9.83
CA GLY A 27 -4.30 -16.63 9.38
C GLY A 27 -3.18 -17.30 8.60
N ILE A 28 -2.23 -16.54 8.04
CA ILE A 28 -1.14 -17.08 7.24
C ILE A 28 -0.14 -17.80 8.15
N LYS A 29 -0.09 -19.14 8.08
CA LYS A 29 0.74 -20.01 8.93
C LYS A 29 2.22 -19.58 9.01
N LYS A 30 2.80 -19.10 7.90
CA LYS A 30 4.21 -18.67 7.79
C LYS A 30 4.51 -17.39 8.60
N ILE A 31 3.50 -16.58 8.88
CA ILE A 31 3.58 -15.26 9.51
C ILE A 31 3.06 -15.32 10.94
N LYS A 32 2.05 -16.16 11.20
CA LYS A 32 1.36 -16.31 12.48
C LYS A 32 2.29 -16.47 13.70
N SER A 33 3.41 -17.19 13.57
CA SER A 33 4.33 -17.43 14.70
C SER A 33 5.28 -16.26 15.00
N LYS A 34 5.50 -15.36 14.04
CA LYS A 34 6.43 -14.22 14.17
C LYS A 34 5.72 -12.87 14.24
N LEU A 35 4.44 -12.83 13.87
CA LEU A 35 3.66 -11.60 13.79
C LEU A 35 3.36 -11.04 15.17
N SER A 36 3.82 -9.82 15.41
CA SER A 36 3.42 -9.04 16.57
C SER A 36 2.22 -8.15 16.22
N LEU A 37 1.01 -8.70 16.46
CA LEU A 37 -0.27 -8.02 16.18
C LEU A 37 -0.32 -6.57 16.66
N LYS A 38 0.16 -6.31 17.89
CA LYS A 38 0.21 -4.96 18.46
C LYS A 38 1.02 -3.99 17.58
N LYS A 39 2.22 -4.40 17.12
CA LYS A 39 3.08 -3.55 16.29
C LYS A 39 2.51 -3.37 14.89
N LEU A 40 1.90 -4.41 14.32
CA LEU A 40 1.21 -4.32 13.03
C LEU A 40 0.09 -3.28 13.06
N ILE A 41 -0.79 -3.35 14.06
CA ILE A 41 -1.92 -2.41 14.20
C ILE A 41 -1.39 -0.99 14.34
N ILE A 42 -0.41 -0.75 15.21
CA ILE A 42 0.22 0.57 15.39
C ILE A 42 0.82 1.08 14.07
N PHE A 43 1.53 0.22 13.35
CA PHE A 43 2.14 0.56 12.06
C PHE A 43 1.09 0.94 11.00
N VAL A 44 0.06 0.11 10.82
CA VAL A 44 -1.02 0.36 9.86
C VAL A 44 -1.74 1.68 10.19
N LEU A 45 -1.98 1.95 11.47
CA LEU A 45 -2.67 3.17 11.91
C LEU A 45 -1.83 4.42 11.63
N LEU A 46 -0.54 4.40 12.00
CA LEU A 46 0.40 5.50 11.72
C LEU A 46 0.58 5.73 10.22
N ALA A 47 0.79 4.65 9.45
CA ALA A 47 0.97 4.73 8.00
C ALA A 47 -0.28 5.28 7.31
N SER A 48 -1.47 4.86 7.74
CA SER A 48 -2.73 5.34 7.17
C SER A 48 -2.99 6.81 7.46
N ILE A 49 -2.61 7.29 8.66
CA ILE A 49 -2.64 8.72 8.97
C ILE A 49 -1.69 9.48 8.05
N ALA A 50 -0.46 9.00 7.87
CA ALA A 50 0.51 9.63 6.97
C ALA A 50 0.02 9.69 5.51
N VAL A 51 -0.62 8.62 5.03
CA VAL A 51 -1.21 8.52 3.69
C VAL A 51 -2.47 9.40 3.54
N ALA A 52 -3.14 9.76 4.63
CA ALA A 52 -4.26 10.70 4.62
C ALA A 52 -3.83 12.18 4.60
N LEU A 53 -2.60 12.51 5.02
CA LEU A 53 -2.09 13.89 5.09
C LEU A 53 -2.19 14.68 3.76
N PRO A 54 -1.92 14.09 2.58
CA PRO A 54 -2.13 14.77 1.31
C PRO A 54 -3.57 15.28 1.10
N GLY A 55 -4.55 14.75 1.83
CA GLY A 55 -5.93 15.24 1.82
C GLY A 55 -6.08 16.67 2.36
N LEU A 56 -5.11 17.17 3.14
CA LEU A 56 -5.09 18.55 3.61
C LEU A 56 -4.96 19.55 2.47
N PHE A 57 -4.42 19.16 1.31
CA PHE A 57 -4.42 20.01 0.12
C PHE A 57 -5.84 20.39 -0.33
N GLY A 58 -6.89 19.75 0.18
CA GLY A 58 -8.28 20.19 0.03
C GLY A 58 -8.56 21.63 0.51
N PHE A 59 -7.69 22.25 1.33
CA PHE A 59 -7.78 23.67 1.67
C PHE A 59 -7.69 24.61 0.45
N LEU A 60 -7.07 24.16 -0.64
CA LEU A 60 -6.96 24.92 -1.88
C LEU A 60 -8.31 25.03 -2.64
N LYS A 61 -9.34 24.26 -2.25
CA LYS A 61 -10.67 24.25 -2.86
C LYS A 61 -10.59 24.12 -4.39
N ASN A 62 -10.96 25.15 -5.16
CA ASN A 62 -10.97 25.10 -6.62
C ASN A 62 -9.55 25.02 -7.22
N GLU A 63 -8.55 25.59 -6.55
CA GLU A 63 -7.14 25.51 -6.96
C GLU A 63 -6.53 24.11 -6.74
N TYR A 64 -7.27 23.22 -6.06
CA TYR A 64 -6.87 21.84 -5.88
C TYR A 64 -6.70 21.12 -7.22
N VAL A 65 -7.54 21.41 -8.21
CA VAL A 65 -7.52 20.68 -9.50
C VAL A 65 -6.19 20.88 -10.23
N TRP A 66 -5.63 22.09 -10.19
CA TRP A 66 -4.41 22.43 -10.92
C TRP A 66 -3.15 22.16 -10.08
N GLY A 67 -3.05 22.78 -8.91
CA GLY A 67 -1.87 22.68 -8.06
C GLY A 67 -1.95 21.54 -7.04
N GLY A 68 -3.07 21.46 -6.32
CA GLY A 68 -3.23 20.51 -5.21
C GLY A 68 -3.13 19.04 -5.62
N LEU A 69 -3.65 18.68 -6.79
CA LEU A 69 -3.60 17.33 -7.34
C LEU A 69 -2.16 16.93 -7.66
N THR A 70 -1.39 17.83 -8.28
CA THR A 70 0.03 17.60 -8.58
C THR A 70 0.82 17.35 -7.29
N PHE A 71 0.63 18.19 -6.26
CA PHE A 71 1.28 17.99 -4.96
C PHE A 71 0.83 16.71 -4.25
N THR A 72 -0.46 16.35 -4.39
CA THR A 72 -1.00 15.09 -3.85
C THR A 72 -0.30 13.90 -4.48
N ILE A 73 -0.19 13.84 -5.81
CA ILE A 73 0.49 12.73 -6.51
C ILE A 73 1.98 12.67 -6.14
N LEU A 74 2.68 13.80 -6.14
CA LEU A 74 4.09 13.85 -5.76
C LEU A 74 4.30 13.34 -4.32
N SER A 75 3.44 13.75 -3.39
CA SER A 75 3.50 13.26 -2.01
C SER A 75 3.25 11.75 -1.91
N TYR A 76 2.34 11.20 -2.72
CA TYR A 76 2.08 9.75 -2.74
C TYR A 76 3.24 8.95 -3.31
N ILE A 77 3.89 9.43 -4.38
CA ILE A 77 5.10 8.80 -4.90
C ILE A 77 6.19 8.80 -3.83
N LEU A 78 6.39 9.94 -3.15
CA LEU A 78 7.41 10.07 -2.10
C LEU A 78 7.12 9.12 -0.91
N LEU A 79 5.88 9.10 -0.43
CA LEU A 79 5.43 8.17 0.61
C LEU A 79 5.57 6.70 0.16
N GLY A 80 5.25 6.39 -1.10
CA GLY A 80 5.39 5.04 -1.65
C GLY A 80 6.84 4.59 -1.72
N THR A 81 7.78 5.48 -2.06
CA THR A 81 9.23 5.18 -2.01
C THR A 81 9.71 4.95 -0.57
N LEU A 82 9.20 5.71 0.41
CA LEU A 82 9.47 5.48 1.83
C LEU A 82 8.93 4.12 2.28
N PHE A 83 7.71 3.76 1.84
CA PHE A 83 7.14 2.44 2.10
C PHE A 83 8.00 1.31 1.54
N CYS A 84 8.56 1.47 0.34
CA CYS A 84 9.50 0.49 -0.23
C CYS A 84 10.73 0.29 0.67
N LYS A 85 11.35 1.39 1.13
CA LYS A 85 12.49 1.32 2.07
C LYS A 85 12.12 0.65 3.39
N LEU A 86 10.93 0.94 3.92
CA LEU A 86 10.41 0.30 5.14
C LEU A 86 10.18 -1.20 4.94
N SER A 87 9.68 -1.60 3.78
CA SER A 87 9.41 -3.01 3.48
C SER A 87 10.67 -3.90 3.49
N THR A 88 11.83 -3.30 3.21
CA THR A 88 13.14 -3.96 3.25
C THR A 88 13.90 -3.79 4.56
N SER A 89 13.40 -2.98 5.51
CA SER A 89 14.11 -2.65 6.74
C SER A 89 13.75 -3.58 7.91
N ASP A 90 14.56 -3.52 8.96
CA ASP A 90 14.36 -4.30 10.19
C ASP A 90 13.01 -4.04 10.88
N LEU A 91 12.33 -2.92 10.57
CA LEU A 91 11.00 -2.62 11.10
C LEU A 91 9.96 -3.63 10.63
N PHE A 92 9.97 -4.01 9.34
CA PHE A 92 9.08 -5.06 8.82
C PHE A 92 9.44 -6.44 9.38
N GLY A 93 10.72 -6.67 9.64
CA GLY A 93 11.21 -7.83 10.39
C GLY A 93 10.64 -7.88 11.81
N ALA A 94 10.69 -6.76 12.54
CA ALA A 94 10.22 -6.63 13.91
C ALA A 94 8.69 -6.73 14.06
N ILE A 95 7.94 -6.39 13.03
CA ILE A 95 6.48 -6.61 12.95
C ILE A 95 6.17 -8.09 12.72
N GLY A 96 7.08 -8.84 12.09
CA GLY A 96 6.91 -10.26 11.77
C GLY A 96 6.33 -10.53 10.38
N ILE A 97 6.23 -9.50 9.55
CA ILE A 97 5.86 -9.60 8.12
C ILE A 97 6.99 -10.30 7.35
N GLY A 98 8.25 -10.02 7.75
CA GLY A 98 9.45 -10.54 7.09
C GLY A 98 9.47 -10.18 5.60
N ASN A 99 10.14 -10.98 4.78
CA ASN A 99 10.24 -10.78 3.33
C ASN A 99 9.08 -11.45 2.55
N SER A 100 7.95 -11.73 3.23
CA SER A 100 6.82 -12.41 2.59
C SER A 100 6.08 -11.46 1.65
N ARG A 101 6.24 -11.66 0.33
CA ARG A 101 5.61 -10.87 -0.74
C ARG A 101 4.10 -10.66 -0.51
N THR A 102 3.38 -11.74 -0.18
CA THR A 102 1.93 -11.70 0.09
C THR A 102 1.55 -10.84 1.30
N ALA A 103 2.38 -10.86 2.34
CA ALA A 103 2.14 -10.13 3.57
C ALA A 103 2.33 -8.63 3.39
N ILE A 104 3.36 -8.25 2.61
CA ILE A 104 3.64 -6.86 2.29
C ILE A 104 2.51 -6.29 1.42
N ILE A 105 2.04 -7.03 0.40
CA ILE A 105 0.91 -6.63 -0.44
C ILE A 105 -0.37 -6.47 0.40
N LEU A 106 -0.69 -7.44 1.26
CA LEU A 106 -1.86 -7.34 2.14
C LEU A 106 -1.75 -6.13 3.10
N THR A 107 -0.57 -5.87 3.66
CA THR A 107 -0.34 -4.71 4.52
C THR A 107 -0.50 -3.40 3.74
N LEU A 108 0.05 -3.33 2.53
CA LEU A 108 -0.08 -2.19 1.62
C LEU A 108 -1.56 -1.93 1.30
N THR A 109 -2.32 -2.96 0.92
CA THR A 109 -3.76 -2.82 0.64
C THR A 109 -4.55 -2.37 1.86
N THR A 110 -4.20 -2.85 3.06
CA THR A 110 -4.83 -2.44 4.31
C THR A 110 -4.59 -0.95 4.59
N ILE A 111 -3.36 -0.47 4.36
CA ILE A 111 -3.00 0.95 4.50
C ILE A 111 -3.73 1.80 3.45
N CYS A 112 -3.81 1.36 2.20
CA CYS A 112 -4.54 2.09 1.15
C CYS A 112 -6.03 2.22 1.49
N VAL A 113 -6.67 1.17 2.01
CA VAL A 113 -8.10 1.23 2.37
C VAL A 113 -8.34 2.12 3.58
N LEU A 114 -7.58 1.93 4.67
CA LEU A 114 -7.76 2.75 5.87
C LEU A 114 -7.36 4.21 5.61
N GLY A 115 -6.21 4.43 4.96
CA GLY A 115 -5.71 5.75 4.59
C GLY A 115 -6.61 6.46 3.60
N GLY A 116 -7.18 5.75 2.62
CA GLY A 116 -8.11 6.31 1.64
C GLY A 116 -9.44 6.71 2.26
N TRP A 117 -9.92 5.91 3.22
CA TRP A 117 -11.10 6.27 4.00
C TRP A 117 -10.85 7.51 4.86
N CYS A 118 -9.72 7.58 5.58
CA CYS A 118 -9.34 8.77 6.34
C CYS A 118 -9.17 10.00 5.42
N TYR A 119 -8.53 9.82 4.26
CA TYR A 119 -8.38 10.86 3.24
C TYR A 119 -9.75 11.38 2.78
N TYR A 120 -10.68 10.49 2.45
CA TYR A 120 -12.03 10.85 2.01
C TYR A 120 -12.75 11.72 3.04
N LEU A 121 -12.77 11.27 4.30
CA LEU A 121 -13.42 12.01 5.40
C LEU A 121 -12.78 13.39 5.61
N LEU A 122 -11.45 13.45 5.59
CA LEU A 122 -10.69 14.68 5.81
C LEU A 122 -10.87 15.65 4.64
N PHE A 123 -10.74 15.18 3.40
CA PHE A 123 -10.89 16.00 2.20
C PHE A 123 -12.31 16.53 2.03
N GLU A 124 -13.33 15.70 2.29
CA GLU A 124 -14.73 16.13 2.19
C GLU A 124 -15.07 17.19 3.26
N LEU A 125 -14.55 17.02 4.48
CA LEU A 125 -14.75 17.97 5.57
C LEU A 125 -14.19 19.36 5.23
N ILE A 126 -13.01 19.41 4.61
CA ILE A 126 -12.29 20.66 4.35
C ILE A 126 -12.74 21.31 3.04
N SER A 127 -12.76 20.54 1.96
CA SER A 127 -12.93 21.07 0.60
C SER A 127 -14.38 21.38 0.26
N LYS A 128 -15.34 20.59 0.80
CA LYS A 128 -16.76 20.59 0.42
C LYS A 128 -16.99 20.45 -1.09
N LEU A 129 -16.06 19.83 -1.81
CA LEU A 129 -16.13 19.64 -3.26
C LEU A 129 -16.92 18.37 -3.61
N PRO A 130 -17.68 18.38 -4.72
CA PRO A 130 -18.59 17.28 -5.07
C PRO A 130 -17.87 16.00 -5.51
N TYR A 131 -16.57 16.07 -5.81
CA TYR A 131 -15.76 14.96 -6.32
C TYR A 131 -14.82 14.33 -5.28
N SER A 132 -15.11 14.51 -3.99
CA SER A 132 -14.28 13.98 -2.89
C SER A 132 -14.03 12.47 -2.99
N LEU A 133 -15.04 11.69 -3.42
CA LEU A 133 -14.92 10.24 -3.62
C LEU A 133 -13.96 9.88 -4.77
N TRP A 134 -14.05 10.59 -5.89
CA TRP A 134 -13.14 10.41 -7.03
C TRP A 134 -11.71 10.74 -6.64
N ASN A 135 -11.54 11.80 -5.85
CA ASN A 135 -10.24 12.23 -5.42
C ASN A 135 -9.52 11.19 -4.54
N THR A 136 -10.25 10.40 -3.76
CA THR A 136 -9.69 9.29 -2.97
C THR A 136 -8.96 8.24 -3.82
N THR A 137 -9.33 8.08 -5.10
CA THR A 137 -8.66 7.12 -5.99
C THR A 137 -7.19 7.48 -6.26
N ASN A 138 -6.78 8.72 -6.02
CA ASN A 138 -5.38 9.15 -6.12
C ASN A 138 -4.46 8.40 -5.14
N ILE A 139 -5.01 7.76 -4.10
CA ILE A 139 -4.22 6.90 -3.21
C ILE A 139 -3.55 5.74 -3.94
N LEU A 140 -4.03 5.34 -5.13
CA LEU A 140 -3.39 4.30 -5.92
C LEU A 140 -1.95 4.67 -6.32
N TRP A 141 -1.65 5.96 -6.44
CA TRP A 141 -0.29 6.43 -6.70
C TRP A 141 0.70 6.06 -5.59
N PHE A 142 0.23 5.85 -4.36
CA PHE A 142 1.06 5.36 -3.25
C PHE A 142 1.54 3.92 -3.47
N ALA A 143 0.74 3.09 -4.15
CA ALA A 143 1.09 1.69 -4.42
C ALA A 143 2.10 1.53 -5.57
N ILE A 144 2.19 2.52 -6.47
CA ILE A 144 3.01 2.44 -7.69
C ILE A 144 4.49 2.15 -7.42
N PRO A 145 5.19 2.85 -6.50
CA PRO A 145 6.61 2.57 -6.25
C PRO A 145 6.86 1.13 -5.81
N TYR A 146 5.98 0.57 -4.97
CA TYR A 146 6.10 -0.82 -4.53
C TYR A 146 5.83 -1.80 -5.67
N LEU A 147 4.83 -1.53 -6.50
CA LEU A 147 4.52 -2.37 -7.67
C LEU A 147 5.69 -2.39 -8.68
N ILE A 148 6.37 -1.26 -8.90
CA ILE A 148 7.56 -1.19 -9.76
C ILE A 148 8.72 -2.01 -9.18
N MET A 149 8.98 -1.88 -7.88
CA MET A 149 10.00 -2.69 -7.20
C MET A 149 9.67 -4.18 -7.29
N TYR A 150 8.41 -4.53 -7.06
CA TYR A 150 7.91 -5.89 -7.13
C TYR A 150 8.02 -6.48 -8.54
N SER A 151 7.57 -5.76 -9.57
CA SER A 151 7.68 -6.19 -10.96
C SER A 151 9.14 -6.36 -11.39
N ARG A 152 10.04 -5.48 -10.94
CA ARG A 152 11.48 -5.62 -11.19
C ARG A 152 12.03 -6.93 -10.59
N THR A 153 11.67 -7.25 -9.35
CA THR A 153 12.11 -8.51 -8.73
C THR A 153 11.58 -9.74 -9.46
N LEU A 154 10.31 -9.74 -9.85
CA LEU A 154 9.74 -10.83 -10.66
C LEU A 154 10.42 -10.95 -12.03
N PHE A 155 10.72 -9.82 -12.68
CA PHE A 155 11.41 -9.81 -13.96
C PHE A 155 12.81 -10.42 -13.87
N LEU A 156 13.54 -10.13 -12.79
CA LEU A 156 14.86 -10.71 -12.52
C LEU A 156 14.79 -12.20 -12.13
N ASP A 157 13.67 -12.66 -11.57
CA ASP A 157 13.44 -14.07 -11.23
C ASP A 157 13.10 -14.93 -12.47
N ILE A 158 12.78 -14.33 -13.64
CA ILE A 158 12.48 -15.09 -14.86
C ILE A 158 13.77 -15.77 -15.34
N PRO A 159 13.85 -17.11 -15.38
CA PRO A 159 15.01 -17.79 -15.92
C PRO A 159 15.13 -17.40 -17.39
N HIS A 160 16.28 -16.89 -17.81
CA HIS A 160 16.49 -16.48 -19.20
C HIS A 160 16.29 -17.68 -20.14
N PRO A 161 15.26 -17.70 -21.00
CA PRO A 161 15.07 -18.79 -21.96
C PRO A 161 16.12 -18.79 -23.08
N ILE A 162 16.95 -17.75 -23.15
CA ILE A 162 17.96 -17.58 -24.19
C ILE A 162 19.21 -18.43 -23.95
N TYR A 163 19.42 -19.06 -22.79
CA TYR A 163 20.65 -19.83 -22.54
C TYR A 163 20.50 -21.34 -22.67
N THR A 164 19.28 -21.89 -22.70
CA THR A 164 19.08 -23.34 -22.92
C THR A 164 19.57 -23.85 -24.29
N PRO A 165 19.59 -23.05 -25.39
CA PRO A 165 20.26 -23.46 -26.63
C PRO A 165 21.79 -23.34 -26.61
N TRP A 166 22.36 -22.62 -25.62
CA TRP A 166 23.80 -22.32 -25.53
C TRP A 166 24.50 -23.09 -24.41
N GLU A 167 23.79 -23.95 -23.68
CA GLU A 167 24.38 -25.03 -22.90
C GLU A 167 24.99 -26.05 -23.88
N LEU A 168 26.21 -25.74 -24.34
CA LEU A 168 27.06 -26.71 -25.01
C LEU A 168 27.23 -27.89 -24.06
N SER A 169 26.94 -29.11 -24.52
CA SER A 169 27.06 -30.35 -23.74
C SER A 169 28.46 -30.63 -23.16
N TYR A 170 29.45 -29.80 -23.52
CA TYR A 170 30.85 -29.88 -23.09
C TYR A 170 31.39 -28.57 -22.47
N GLY A 171 30.54 -27.57 -22.23
CA GLY A 171 30.97 -26.25 -21.73
C GLY A 171 30.95 -26.15 -20.21
N THR A 172 32.13 -26.15 -19.58
CA THR A 172 32.34 -25.89 -18.14
C THR A 172 32.13 -24.42 -17.78
N PHE A 173 30.94 -23.86 -18.00
CA PHE A 173 30.61 -22.51 -17.55
C PHE A 173 29.77 -22.58 -16.28
N ASP A 174 30.44 -22.74 -15.14
CA ASP A 174 29.81 -22.70 -13.82
C ASP A 174 29.52 -21.24 -13.43
N ARG A 175 28.25 -20.85 -13.42
CA ARG A 175 27.79 -19.54 -12.93
C ARG A 175 27.06 -19.70 -11.60
N LYS A 176 27.82 -20.04 -10.56
CA LYS A 176 27.42 -19.74 -9.18
C LYS A 176 27.74 -18.29 -8.84
N TYR A 177 26.78 -17.40 -9.10
CA TYR A 177 26.71 -16.08 -8.49
C TYR A 177 25.32 -15.89 -7.89
#